data_AF-A0A2A4CB29-F1
#
_entry.id   AF-A0A2A4CB29-F1
#
_cell.length_a   1.000
_cell.length_b   1.000
_cell.length_c   1.000
_cell.angle_alpha   90.00
_cell.angle_beta   90.00
_cell.angle_gamma   90.00
#
_symmetry.space_group_name_H-M   'P 1'
#
loop_
_entity.id
_entity.type
_entity.pdbx_description
1 polymer ?
#
loop_
_entity_poly.entity_id
_entity_poly.type
_entity_poly.pdbx_seq_one_letter_code
_entity_poly.pdbx_strand_id
1 'polypeptide(L)' 'MSHAPYRTAPDNPSNTQARAALARDAGIPVILDGRIKRERYESVTGSVATLARFARALRLSMPEAA' A
#
# COMPACT_ATOMS: atom_id res chain seq x y z
N MET A 1 -11.30 13.36 -20.41
CA MET A 1 -10.91 12.39 -19.36
C MET A 1 -9.67 12.95 -18.68
N SER A 2 -9.78 13.39 -17.43
CA SER A 2 -8.67 14.05 -16.70
C SER A 2 -7.79 12.99 -16.05
N HIS A 3 -6.56 12.82 -16.53
CA HIS A 3 -5.53 12.05 -15.83
C HIS A 3 -5.00 12.93 -14.69
N ALA A 4 -5.53 12.76 -13.49
CA ALA A 4 -4.85 13.25 -12.31
C ALA A 4 -3.44 12.61 -12.30
N PRO A 5 -2.35 13.40 -12.25
CA PRO A 5 -1.04 12.81 -12.14
C PRO A 5 -0.96 12.23 -10.73
N TYR A 6 -1.14 10.91 -10.59
CA TYR A 6 -0.71 10.17 -9.42
C TYR A 6 0.81 10.18 -9.38
N ARG A 7 1.41 11.37 -9.31
CA ARG A 7 2.80 11.53 -8.91
C ARG A 7 2.78 11.35 -7.40
N THR A 8 2.76 10.09 -6.98
CA THR A 8 3.21 9.73 -5.65
C THR A 8 4.58 10.39 -5.49
N ALA A 9 4.72 11.24 -4.46
CA ALA A 9 6.05 11.62 -3.98
C ALA A 9 6.86 10.32 -3.84
N PRO A 10 8.19 10.32 -4.08
CA PRO A 10 8.96 9.09 -3.99
C PRO A 10 8.68 8.44 -2.63
N ASP A 11 7.90 7.36 -2.64
CA ASP A 11 7.51 6.68 -1.44
C ASP A 11 8.82 6.15 -0.82
N ASN A 12 9.07 6.51 0.43
CA ASN A 12 10.22 5.97 1.15
C ASN A 12 10.06 4.43 1.13
N PRO A 13 11.04 3.67 0.61
CA PRO A 13 10.91 2.22 0.45
C PRO A 13 10.56 1.51 1.77
N SER A 14 10.98 2.06 2.91
CA SER A 14 10.59 1.56 4.23
C SER A 14 9.09 1.72 4.53
N ASN A 15 8.46 2.80 4.06
CA ASN A 15 7.02 3.04 4.22
C ASN A 15 6.20 2.11 3.31
N THR A 16 6.65 1.87 2.08
CA THR A 16 6.02 0.90 1.17
C THR A 16 6.09 -0.52 1.73
N GLN A 17 7.24 -0.92 2.29
CA GLN A 17 7.39 -2.22 2.95
C GLN A 17 6.50 -2.37 4.19
N ALA A 18 6.38 -1.33 5.01
CA ALA A 18 5.48 -1.32 6.16
C ALA A 18 4.01 -1.47 5.73
N ARG A 19 3.59 -0.82 4.63
CA ARG A 19 2.26 -0.98 4.05
C ARG A 19 2.01 -2.39 3.51
N ALA A 20 3.01 -3.00 2.88
CA ALA A 20 2.92 -4.38 2.42
C ALA A 20 2.81 -5.39 3.58
N ALA A 21 3.48 -5.11 4.71
CA ALA A 21 3.31 -5.90 5.93
C ALA A 21 1.87 -5.79 6.48
N LEU A 22 1.32 -4.56 6.57
CA LEU A 22 -0.07 -4.34 6.97
C LEU A 22 -1.07 -5.04 6.04
N ALA A 23 -0.81 -5.09 4.73
CA ALA A 23 -1.64 -5.82 3.78
C ALA A 23 -1.65 -7.33 4.07
N ARG A 24 -0.49 -7.91 4.36
CA ARG A 24 -0.35 -9.32 4.72
C ARG A 24 -1.10 -9.63 6.03
N ASP A 25 -0.94 -8.79 7.05
CA ASP A 25 -1.64 -8.95 8.34
C ASP A 25 -3.16 -8.84 8.19
N ALA A 26 -3.64 -8.01 7.26
CA ALA A 26 -5.05 -7.89 6.92
C ALA A 26 -5.61 -9.10 6.11
N GLY A 27 -4.75 -10.05 5.73
CA GLY A 27 -5.10 -11.21 4.92
C GLY A 27 -5.18 -10.90 3.43
N ILE A 28 -4.46 -9.87 2.95
CA ILE A 28 -4.38 -9.52 1.54
C ILE A 28 -3.06 -10.06 0.96
N PRO A 29 -3.11 -11.06 0.05
CA PRO A 29 -1.95 -11.50 -0.71
C PRO A 29 -1.24 -10.34 -1.43
N VAL A 30 0.09 -10.29 -1.31
CA VAL A 30 0.97 -9.42 -2.11
C VAL A 30 1.55 -10.27 -3.24
N ILE A 31 1.16 -10.00 -4.49
CA ILE A 31 1.34 -10.93 -5.63
C ILE A 31 2.46 -10.50 -6.60
N LEU A 32 2.85 -9.23 -6.60
CA LEU A 32 3.88 -8.70 -7.48
C LEU A 32 5.07 -8.17 -6.69
N ASP A 33 6.28 -8.53 -7.12
CA ASP A 33 7.52 -7.79 -6.83
C ASP A 33 8.10 -7.33 -8.18
N GLY A 34 7.46 -6.32 -8.76
CA GLY A 34 7.80 -5.79 -10.07
C GLY A 34 8.65 -4.54 -9.91
N ARG A 35 9.66 -4.35 -10.76
CA ARG A 35 10.43 -3.09 -10.79
C ARG A 35 10.36 -2.48 -12.18
N ILE A 36 9.88 -1.25 -12.28
CA ILE A 36 9.94 -0.45 -13.50
C ILE A 36 10.85 0.73 -13.21
N LYS A 37 11.98 0.80 -13.93
CA LYS A 37 13.07 1.75 -13.64
C LYS A 37 13.53 1.62 -12.17
N ARG A 38 13.44 2.69 -11.39
CA ARG A 38 13.86 2.73 -9.97
C ARG A 38 12.70 2.42 -9.01
N GLU A 39 11.48 2.31 -9.52
CA GLU A 39 10.27 2.19 -8.72
C GLU A 39 9.88 0.71 -8.58
N ARG A 40 9.56 0.31 -7.35
CA ARG A 40 9.11 -1.04 -7.00
C ARG A 40 7.59 -1.01 -6.89
N TYR A 41 6.95 -1.96 -7.53
CA TYR A 41 5.51 -2.13 -7.59
C TYR A 41 5.14 -3.43 -6.91
N GLU A 42 4.24 -3.31 -5.94
CA GLU A 42 3.64 -4.45 -5.28
C GLU A 42 2.13 -4.40 -5.51
N SER A 43 1.56 -5.50 -5.99
CA SER A 43 0.12 -5.63 -6.20
C SER A 43 -0.48 -6.42 -5.04
N VAL A 44 -1.67 -6.00 -4.63
CA VAL A 44 -2.43 -6.66 -3.57
C VAL A 44 -3.82 -7.01 -4.09
N THR A 45 -4.34 -8.19 -3.76
CA THR A 45 -5.69 -8.62 -4.17
C THR A 45 -6.41 -9.31 -3.03
N GLY A 46 -7.73 -9.18 -2.94
CA GLY A 46 -8.51 -9.76 -1.86
C GLY A 46 -9.98 -9.36 -1.92
N SER A 47 -10.75 -9.80 -0.93
CA SER A 47 -12.16 -9.42 -0.81
C SER A 47 -12.33 -8.00 -0.27
N VAL A 48 -13.51 -7.41 -0.44
CA VAL A 48 -13.84 -6.12 0.18
C VAL A 48 -13.70 -6.16 1.70
N ALA A 49 -13.98 -7.31 2.32
CA ALA A 49 -13.81 -7.49 3.77
C ALA A 49 -12.33 -7.40 4.20
N THR A 50 -11.39 -7.94 3.41
CA THR A 50 -9.95 -7.81 3.73
C THR A 50 -9.45 -6.40 3.46
N LEU A 51 -9.97 -5.73 2.41
CA LEU A 51 -9.71 -4.30 2.18
C LEU A 51 -10.14 -3.42 3.37
N ALA A 52 -11.31 -3.67 3.95
CA ALA A 52 -11.79 -2.93 5.11
C ALA A 52 -10.89 -3.10 6.34
N ARG A 53 -10.35 -4.30 6.57
CA ARG A 53 -9.39 -4.56 7.66
C ARG A 53 -8.08 -3.82 7.42
N PHE A 54 -7.57 -3.86 6.20
CA PHE A 54 -6.36 -3.13 5.82
C PHE A 54 -6.53 -1.62 6.02
N ALA A 55 -7.63 -1.03 5.56
CA ALA A 55 -7.90 0.40 5.74
C ALA A 55 -7.92 0.80 7.22
N ARG A 56 -8.48 -0.05 8.08
CA ARG A 56 -8.48 0.16 9.55
C ARG A 56 -7.07 0.09 10.12
N ALA A 57 -6.29 -0.93 9.77
CA ALA A 57 -4.92 -1.09 10.22
C ALA A 57 -4.04 0.09 9.76
N LEU A 58 -4.22 0.54 8.52
CA LEU A 58 -3.51 1.70 7.98
C LEU A 58 -3.82 2.96 8.78
N ARG A 59 -5.10 3.23 9.07
CA ARG A 59 -5.50 4.40 9.88
C ARG A 59 -4.90 4.38 11.28
N LEU A 60 -4.81 3.21 11.91
CA LEU A 60 -4.20 3.05 13.25
C LEU A 60 -2.66 3.18 13.21
N SER A 61 -2.03 2.87 12.07
CA SER A 61 -0.58 2.96 11.91
C SER A 61 -0.06 4.37 11.61
N MET A 62 -0.95 5.29 11.24
CA MET A 62 -0.57 6.68 11.00
C MET A 62 -0.45 7.39 12.35
N PRO A 63 0.72 7.95 12.71
CA PRO A 63 0.81 8.81 13.88
C PRO A 63 -0.17 9.97 13.69
N GLU A 64 -0.94 10.26 14.75
CA GLU A 64 -1.78 11.46 14.78
C GLU A 64 -0.88 12.66 14.48
N ALA A 65 -1.21 13.41 13.43
CA ALA A 65 -0.45 14.59 13.06
C ALA A 65 -0.63 15.61 14.19
N ALA A 66 0.38 15.71 15.05
CA ALA A 66 0.52 16.74 16.06
C ALA A 66 0.83 18.10 15.42
#